data_AF-A0A935B489-F1
#
_entry.id   AF-A0A935B489-F1
#
_cell.length_a   1.000
_cell.length_b   1.000
_cell.length_c   1.000
_cell.angle_alpha   90.00
_cell.angle_beta   90.00
_cell.angle_gamma   90.00
#
_symmetry.space_group_name_H-M   'P 1'
#
loop_
_entity.id
_entity.type
_entity.pdbx_description
1 polymer ?
#
loop_
_entity_poly.entity_id
_entity_poly.type
_entity_poly.pdbx_seq_one_letter_code
_entity_poly.pdbx_strand_id
1 'polypeptide(L)'
;MTNIDFNSADTQDSAFALIPANTLAKVYLTIRPGGAGPEGWLTQSKTSEALYLNTEAVIEDGPHARRRIYTRIGFRGRNGSDGGEDTYANRGRALIRGILESARGVRADDTSDRARAARTIHSLGELSGLTVAVKLGVDRDRNNPQDEGRNVILAAIGPQHPDYARLMGAAPGAAFTPPAAPQAAASSQSPSNGSAPFWAQ
;
A
#
# COMPACT_ATOMS: atom_id res chain seq x y z
N MET A 1 4.07 -35.92 -28.82
CA MET A 1 4.64 -35.64 -27.49
C MET A 1 4.75 -34.14 -27.35
N THR A 2 3.97 -33.52 -26.47
CA THR A 2 4.08 -32.11 -26.14
C THR A 2 5.35 -31.90 -25.32
N ASN A 3 6.28 -31.13 -25.86
CA ASN A 3 7.56 -30.86 -25.21
C ASN A 3 7.32 -29.98 -23.98
N ILE A 4 7.94 -30.30 -22.85
CA ILE A 4 7.89 -29.47 -21.64
C ILE A 4 9.14 -28.58 -21.66
N ASP A 5 8.94 -27.27 -21.84
CA ASP A 5 9.99 -26.25 -21.94
C ASP A 5 10.17 -25.51 -20.61
N PHE A 6 11.40 -25.47 -20.12
CA PHE A 6 11.79 -24.84 -18.85
C PHE A 6 12.71 -23.63 -19.03
N ASN A 7 12.99 -23.20 -20.26
CA ASN A 7 13.95 -22.11 -20.52
C ASN A 7 13.45 -20.74 -20.02
N SER A 8 12.15 -20.60 -19.75
CA SER A 8 11.54 -19.40 -19.14
C SER A 8 11.41 -19.49 -17.61
N ALA A 9 11.96 -20.53 -16.98
CA ALA A 9 11.95 -20.66 -15.52
C ALA A 9 12.99 -19.73 -14.88
N ASP A 10 12.61 -19.08 -13.77
CA ASP A 10 13.55 -18.31 -12.96
C ASP A 10 14.65 -19.22 -12.38
N THR A 11 15.85 -18.68 -12.19
CA THR A 11 16.92 -19.42 -11.49
C THR A 11 16.55 -19.60 -10.02
N GLN A 12 16.99 -20.71 -9.43
CA GLN A 12 16.67 -21.02 -8.03
C GLN A 12 17.20 -19.93 -7.08
N ASP A 13 18.37 -19.34 -7.36
CA ASP A 13 18.98 -18.30 -6.52
C ASP A 13 18.15 -17.00 -6.46
N SER A 14 17.53 -16.60 -7.57
CA SER A 14 16.67 -15.41 -7.63
C SER A 14 15.42 -15.52 -6.77
N ALA A 15 14.97 -16.73 -6.44
CA ALA A 15 13.84 -16.96 -5.54
C ALA A 15 14.20 -16.68 -4.06
N PHE A 16 15.47 -16.83 -3.68
CA PHE A 16 15.95 -16.66 -2.31
C PHE A 16 16.57 -15.29 -2.04
N ALA A 17 17.05 -14.59 -3.08
CA ALA A 17 17.66 -13.27 -2.94
C ALA A 17 16.73 -12.27 -2.22
N LEU A 18 17.25 -11.53 -1.24
CA LEU A 18 16.46 -10.53 -0.50
C LEU A 18 16.03 -9.38 -1.41
N ILE A 19 14.77 -8.96 -1.26
CA ILE A 19 14.28 -7.74 -1.87
C ILE A 19 14.95 -6.55 -1.15
N PRO A 20 15.45 -5.53 -1.87
CA PRO A 20 16.04 -4.35 -1.25
C PRO A 20 15.10 -3.68 -0.24
N ALA A 21 15.66 -3.16 0.85
CA ALA A 21 14.88 -2.39 1.82
C ALA A 21 14.32 -1.11 1.18
N ASN A 22 13.16 -0.67 1.66
CA ASN A 22 12.39 0.46 1.14
C ASN A 22 11.76 0.26 -0.25
N THR A 23 11.80 -0.96 -0.81
CA THR A 23 11.05 -1.28 -2.03
C THR A 23 9.55 -1.09 -1.80
N LEU A 24 8.90 -0.38 -2.73
CA LEU A 24 7.45 -0.23 -2.74
C LEU A 24 6.82 -1.30 -3.63
N ALA A 25 5.74 -1.90 -3.16
CA ALA A 25 5.05 -2.97 -3.89
C ALA A 25 3.55 -2.92 -3.62
N LYS A 26 2.76 -3.40 -4.59
CA LYS A 26 1.37 -3.78 -4.37
C LYS A 26 1.33 -5.28 -4.01
N VAL A 27 0.64 -5.61 -2.93
CA VAL A 27 0.57 -6.98 -2.41
C VAL A 27 -0.86 -7.41 -2.16
N TYR A 28 -1.13 -8.70 -2.35
CA TYR A 28 -2.33 -9.36 -1.86
C TYR A 28 -2.04 -9.98 -0.48
N LEU A 29 -2.77 -9.56 0.54
CA LEU A 29 -2.56 -9.94 1.94
C LEU A 29 -3.45 -11.12 2.35
N THR A 30 -2.88 -12.09 3.06
CA THR A 30 -3.59 -13.22 3.67
C THR A 30 -3.10 -13.43 5.09
N ILE A 31 -4.01 -13.66 6.04
CA ILE A 31 -3.65 -14.13 7.38
C ILE A 31 -3.56 -15.65 7.35
N ARG A 32 -2.48 -16.19 7.91
CA ARG A 32 -2.35 -17.61 8.23
C ARG A 32 -2.85 -17.82 9.66
N PRO A 33 -4.02 -18.46 9.88
CA PRO A 33 -4.58 -18.63 11.21
C PRO A 33 -3.64 -19.41 12.12
N GLY A 34 -3.49 -18.94 13.36
CA GLY A 34 -2.65 -19.59 14.37
C GLY A 34 -3.42 -20.37 15.44
N GLY A 35 -4.75 -20.30 15.43
CA GLY A 35 -5.62 -21.00 16.38
C GLY A 35 -5.78 -20.31 17.74
N ALA A 36 -5.24 -19.10 17.93
CA ALA A 36 -5.36 -18.34 19.17
C ALA A 36 -6.35 -17.16 19.05
N GLY A 37 -6.84 -16.70 20.19
CA GLY A 37 -7.85 -15.63 20.28
C GLY A 37 -9.27 -16.11 19.97
N PRO A 38 -10.29 -15.25 20.18
CA PRO A 38 -11.71 -15.65 20.07
C PRO A 38 -12.10 -16.23 18.71
N GLU A 39 -11.45 -15.78 17.64
CA GLU A 39 -11.74 -16.18 16.25
C GLU A 39 -10.65 -17.06 15.63
N GLY A 40 -9.61 -17.44 16.39
CA GLY A 40 -8.53 -18.31 15.90
C GLY A 40 -7.54 -17.66 14.92
N TRP A 41 -7.69 -16.37 14.60
CA TRP A 41 -6.80 -15.65 13.68
C TRP A 41 -5.39 -15.42 14.22
N LEU A 42 -5.23 -15.33 15.54
CA LEU A 42 -3.95 -15.00 16.17
C LEU A 42 -3.05 -16.23 16.27
N THR A 43 -1.75 -15.99 16.33
CA THR A 43 -0.72 -16.98 16.66
C THR A 43 -0.08 -16.61 17.99
N GLN A 44 0.06 -17.58 18.89
CA GLN A 44 0.83 -17.42 20.12
C GLN A 44 2.33 -17.62 19.85
N SER A 45 3.16 -16.77 20.46
CA SER A 45 4.61 -16.93 20.47
C SER A 45 5.01 -18.24 21.16
N LYS A 46 6.04 -18.91 20.64
CA LYS A 46 6.57 -20.16 21.22
C LYS A 46 7.40 -19.93 22.48
N THR A 47 7.88 -18.69 22.68
CA THR A 47 8.85 -18.35 23.73
C THR A 47 8.33 -17.29 24.70
N SER A 48 7.08 -16.84 24.53
CA SER A 48 6.46 -15.80 25.35
C SER A 48 4.94 -15.84 25.23
N GLU A 49 4.25 -15.05 26.06
CA GLU A 49 2.79 -14.87 25.99
C GLU A 49 2.33 -13.90 24.89
N ALA A 50 3.26 -13.44 24.04
CA ALA A 50 2.94 -12.51 22.97
C ALA A 50 2.01 -13.16 21.92
N LEU A 51 1.04 -12.38 21.43
CA LEU A 51 0.12 -12.75 20.36
C LEU A 51 0.37 -11.87 19.13
N TYR A 52 0.29 -12.46 17.94
CA TYR A 52 0.49 -11.74 16.69
C TYR A 52 -0.37 -12.32 15.55
N LEU A 53 -0.64 -11.51 14.53
CA LEU A 53 -1.10 -12.00 13.24
C LEU A 53 0.08 -12.49 12.42
N ASN A 54 -0.03 -13.70 11.88
CA ASN A 54 0.94 -14.26 10.97
C ASN A 54 0.46 -14.02 9.54
N THR A 55 1.02 -13.03 8.86
CA THR A 55 0.57 -12.67 7.51
C THR A 55 1.49 -13.24 6.44
N GLU A 56 0.90 -13.56 5.29
CA GLU A 56 1.56 -13.78 4.02
C GLU A 56 1.10 -12.67 3.08
N ALA A 57 2.02 -12.03 2.38
CA ALA A 57 1.75 -11.04 1.36
C ALA A 57 2.42 -11.46 0.06
N VAL A 58 1.64 -11.60 -1.01
CA VAL A 58 2.14 -11.97 -2.34
C VAL A 58 2.26 -10.69 -3.15
N ILE A 59 3.44 -10.40 -3.71
CA ILE A 59 3.63 -9.25 -4.59
C ILE A 59 2.89 -9.51 -5.91
N GLU A 60 2.01 -8.58 -6.30
CA GLU A 60 1.15 -8.77 -7.47
C GLU A 60 1.87 -8.49 -8.80
N ASP A 61 2.67 -7.43 -8.86
CA ASP A 61 3.33 -6.97 -10.07
C ASP A 61 4.75 -6.42 -9.83
N GLY A 62 5.41 -6.03 -10.92
CA GLY A 62 6.76 -5.47 -10.89
C GLY A 62 7.87 -6.53 -10.83
N PRO A 63 9.13 -6.10 -10.59
CA PRO A 63 10.32 -6.95 -10.70
C PRO A 63 10.38 -8.07 -9.64
N HIS A 64 9.51 -8.03 -8.64
CA HIS A 64 9.43 -9.02 -7.57
C HIS A 64 8.07 -9.73 -7.52
N ALA A 65 7.31 -9.70 -8.63
CA ALA A 65 6.00 -10.35 -8.71
C ALA A 65 6.06 -11.83 -8.28
N ARG A 66 5.00 -12.29 -7.61
CA ARG A 66 4.82 -13.64 -7.05
C ARG A 66 5.74 -14.00 -5.87
N ARG A 67 6.66 -13.13 -5.44
CA ARG A 67 7.42 -13.31 -4.20
C ARG A 67 6.48 -13.23 -3.00
N ARG A 68 6.68 -14.13 -2.02
CA ARG A 68 5.93 -14.17 -0.76
C ARG A 68 6.71 -13.48 0.35
N ILE A 69 6.05 -12.59 1.08
CA ILE A 69 6.59 -11.84 2.21
C ILE A 69 5.83 -12.25 3.46
N TYR A 70 6.55 -12.74 4.46
CA TYR A 70 5.95 -13.16 5.72
C TYR A 70 6.19 -12.12 6.80
N THR A 71 5.12 -11.58 7.39
CA THR A 71 5.22 -10.54 8.41
C THR A 71 4.45 -10.94 9.66
N ARG A 72 5.04 -10.71 10.83
CA ARG A 72 4.35 -10.85 12.12
C ARG A 72 3.87 -9.48 12.56
N ILE A 73 2.55 -9.31 12.70
CA ILE A 73 1.96 -8.05 13.15
C ILE A 73 1.55 -8.20 14.61
N GLY A 74 2.15 -7.42 15.50
CA GLY A 74 1.94 -7.56 16.94
C GLY A 74 0.52 -7.23 17.38
N PHE A 75 -0.11 -8.13 18.13
CA PHE A 75 -1.43 -7.92 18.71
C PHE A 75 -1.36 -7.70 20.22
N ARG A 76 -0.47 -8.44 20.88
CA ARG A 76 -0.11 -8.32 22.30
C ARG A 76 1.35 -8.69 22.49
N GLY A 77 2.11 -7.89 23.23
CA GLY A 77 3.49 -8.13 23.62
C GLY A 77 3.63 -9.04 24.84
N ARG A 78 4.87 -9.39 25.17
CA ARG A 78 5.21 -10.32 26.27
C ARG A 78 4.71 -9.84 27.65
N ASN A 79 4.74 -8.53 27.90
CA ASN A 79 4.35 -7.92 29.18
C ASN A 79 3.04 -7.13 29.06
N GLY A 80 2.23 -7.38 28.02
CA GLY A 80 1.03 -6.58 27.74
C GLY A 80 -0.06 -6.69 28.82
N SER A 81 0.06 -7.66 29.73
CA SER A 81 -0.79 -7.86 30.90
C SER A 81 -0.32 -7.10 32.15
N ASP A 82 0.92 -6.59 32.16
CA ASP A 82 1.56 -6.05 33.37
C ASP A 82 1.34 -4.54 33.56
N GLY A 83 0.41 -3.95 32.80
CA GLY A 83 0.05 -2.52 32.86
C GLY A 83 1.07 -1.56 32.23
N GLY A 84 2.20 -2.06 31.73
CA GLY A 84 3.19 -1.28 30.98
C GLY A 84 2.78 -1.01 29.52
N GLU A 85 3.48 -0.08 28.86
CA GLU A 85 3.24 0.21 27.45
C GLU A 85 3.62 -0.99 26.56
N ASP A 86 2.64 -1.49 25.81
CA ASP A 86 2.84 -2.57 24.85
C ASP A 86 3.24 -2.00 23.47
N THR A 87 4.51 -1.60 23.34
CA THR A 87 5.06 -1.07 22.08
C THR A 87 4.88 -2.04 20.89
N TYR A 88 4.88 -3.35 21.16
CA TYR A 88 4.69 -4.38 20.12
C TYR A 88 3.26 -4.35 19.57
N ALA A 89 2.26 -4.32 20.46
CA ALA A 89 0.87 -4.16 20.07
C ALA A 89 0.60 -2.79 19.43
N ASN A 90 1.21 -1.71 19.93
CA ASN A 90 1.03 -0.37 19.37
C ASN A 90 1.55 -0.28 17.92
N ARG A 91 2.72 -0.84 17.64
CA ARG A 91 3.26 -0.94 16.27
C ARG A 91 2.36 -1.78 15.36
N GLY A 92 1.84 -2.90 15.86
CA GLY A 92 0.96 -3.74 15.06
C GLY A 92 -0.40 -3.08 14.78
N ARG A 93 -1.00 -2.38 15.76
CA ARG A 93 -2.21 -1.57 15.56
C ARG A 93 -2.01 -0.48 14.51
N ALA A 94 -0.89 0.23 14.56
CA ALA A 94 -0.53 1.23 13.56
C ALA A 94 -0.41 0.61 12.16
N LEU A 95 0.21 -0.57 12.04
CA LEU A 95 0.32 -1.27 10.75
C LEU A 95 -1.04 -1.76 10.24
N ILE A 96 -1.89 -2.35 11.09
CA ILE A 96 -3.26 -2.76 10.71
C ILE A 96 -4.06 -1.57 10.22
N ARG A 97 -4.00 -0.43 10.94
CA ARG A 97 -4.64 0.81 10.51
C ARG A 97 -4.14 1.23 9.13
N GLY A 98 -2.82 1.24 8.91
CA GLY A 98 -2.24 1.58 7.62
C GLY A 98 -2.66 0.64 6.49
N ILE A 99 -2.79 -0.67 6.78
CA ILE A 99 -3.29 -1.67 5.82
C ILE A 99 -4.72 -1.34 5.40
N LEU A 100 -5.60 -1.03 6.35
CA LEU A 100 -6.98 -0.66 6.08
C LEU A 100 -7.06 0.65 5.29
N GLU A 101 -6.28 1.66 5.67
CA GLU A 101 -6.18 2.94 4.97
C GLU A 101 -5.71 2.77 3.53
N SER A 102 -4.66 1.97 3.31
CA SER A 102 -4.12 1.66 1.99
C SER A 102 -5.11 0.88 1.12
N ALA A 103 -5.73 -0.18 1.66
CA ALA A 103 -6.67 -1.00 0.90
C ALA A 103 -7.97 -0.27 0.56
N ARG A 104 -8.43 0.64 1.43
CA ARG A 104 -9.72 1.34 1.29
C ARG A 104 -9.56 2.77 0.74
N GLY A 105 -8.35 3.17 0.36
CA GLY A 105 -8.09 4.49 -0.23
C GLY A 105 -8.37 5.65 0.72
N VAL A 106 -8.14 5.47 2.02
CA VAL A 106 -8.40 6.47 3.06
C VAL A 106 -7.09 7.12 3.49
N ARG A 107 -7.07 8.45 3.55
CA ARG A 107 -5.90 9.19 4.01
C ARG A 107 -5.74 9.06 5.53
N ALA A 108 -4.50 9.07 6.01
CA ALA A 108 -4.21 8.95 7.44
C ALA A 108 -4.70 10.15 8.28
N ASP A 109 -4.81 11.32 7.68
CA ASP A 109 -5.28 12.56 8.30
C ASP A 109 -6.80 12.77 8.18
N ASP A 110 -7.51 11.90 7.45
CA ASP A 110 -8.97 11.98 7.33
C ASP A 110 -9.66 11.49 8.61
N THR A 111 -10.36 12.39 9.28
CA THR A 111 -11.09 12.14 10.54
C THR A 111 -12.60 12.01 10.37
N SER A 112 -13.09 12.02 9.12
CA SER A 112 -14.51 11.90 8.78
C SER A 112 -15.12 10.58 9.26
N ASP A 113 -16.45 10.54 9.40
CA ASP A 113 -17.20 9.31 9.70
C ASP A 113 -16.91 8.18 8.71
N ARG A 114 -16.78 8.53 7.43
CA ARG A 114 -16.40 7.59 6.37
C ARG A 114 -15.04 6.96 6.66
N ALA A 115 -14.04 7.77 7.01
CA ALA A 115 -12.70 7.28 7.31
C ALA A 115 -12.64 6.47 8.61
N ARG A 116 -13.45 6.83 9.62
CA ARG A 116 -13.61 6.03 10.84
C ARG A 116 -14.20 4.66 10.52
N ALA A 117 -15.32 4.61 9.81
CA ALA A 117 -15.96 3.36 9.39
C ALA A 117 -15.01 2.49 8.54
N ALA A 118 -14.26 3.11 7.63
CA ALA A 118 -13.26 2.43 6.81
C ALA A 118 -12.03 1.95 7.61
N ARG A 119 -11.84 2.31 8.88
CA ARG A 119 -10.80 1.72 9.75
C ARG A 119 -11.38 0.69 10.73
N THR A 120 -12.70 0.55 10.78
CA THR A 120 -13.39 -0.43 11.61
C THR A 120 -13.48 -1.76 10.86
N ILE A 121 -13.25 -2.85 11.59
CA ILE A 121 -13.44 -4.23 11.18
C ILE A 121 -14.13 -4.96 12.34
N HIS A 122 -14.95 -5.95 12.02
CA HIS A 122 -15.66 -6.81 12.96
C HIS A 122 -14.91 -8.12 13.22
N SER A 123 -14.03 -8.52 12.30
CA SER A 123 -13.14 -9.68 12.44
C SER A 123 -11.74 -9.36 11.95
N LEU A 124 -10.71 -9.92 12.59
CA LEU A 124 -9.34 -9.84 12.06
C LEU A 124 -9.21 -10.51 10.68
N GLY A 125 -10.08 -11.48 10.38
CA GLY A 125 -10.14 -12.17 9.10
C GLY A 125 -10.39 -11.23 7.91
N GLU A 126 -11.02 -10.08 8.13
CA GLU A 126 -11.29 -9.06 7.09
C GLU A 126 -10.02 -8.44 6.49
N LEU A 127 -8.86 -8.61 7.15
CA LEU A 127 -7.58 -8.20 6.57
C LEU A 127 -7.10 -9.16 5.47
N SER A 128 -7.60 -10.40 5.45
CA SER A 128 -7.30 -11.35 4.38
C SER A 128 -8.12 -11.00 3.14
N GLY A 129 -7.48 -11.03 1.98
CA GLY A 129 -8.10 -10.64 0.72
C GLY A 129 -7.92 -9.18 0.36
N LEU A 130 -7.23 -8.39 1.19
CA LEU A 130 -6.94 -7.00 0.89
C LEU A 130 -5.75 -6.89 -0.08
N THR A 131 -5.93 -6.08 -1.12
CA THR A 131 -4.84 -5.55 -1.94
C THR A 131 -4.33 -4.26 -1.29
N VAL A 132 -3.02 -4.20 -1.04
CA VAL A 132 -2.39 -3.16 -0.22
C VAL A 132 -1.13 -2.65 -0.91
N ALA A 133 -0.94 -1.33 -0.96
CA ALA A 133 0.37 -0.76 -1.28
C ALA A 133 1.23 -0.75 -0.01
N VAL A 134 2.45 -1.28 -0.09
CA VAL A 134 3.33 -1.46 1.06
C VAL A 134 4.75 -0.99 0.78
N LYS A 135 5.46 -0.62 1.84
CA LYS A 135 6.92 -0.49 1.86
C LYS A 135 7.52 -1.74 2.51
N LEU A 136 8.34 -2.45 1.75
CA LEU A 136 9.10 -3.60 2.21
C LEU A 136 10.36 -3.15 2.95
N GLY A 137 10.78 -3.95 3.93
CA GLY A 137 12.03 -3.79 4.65
C GLY A 137 12.76 -5.12 4.76
N VAL A 138 13.89 -5.08 5.46
CA VAL A 138 14.64 -6.27 5.86
C VAL A 138 14.70 -6.27 7.39
N ASP A 139 14.13 -7.30 7.99
CA ASP A 139 14.17 -7.58 9.43
C ASP A 139 15.36 -8.50 9.70
N ARG A 140 16.29 -8.04 10.55
CA ARG A 140 17.51 -8.77 10.95
C ARG A 140 17.54 -8.95 12.46
N ASP A 141 18.04 -10.09 12.89
CA ASP A 141 18.42 -10.29 14.28
C ASP A 141 19.61 -9.38 14.62
N ARG A 142 19.36 -8.41 15.49
CA ARG A 142 20.37 -7.44 15.92
C ARG A 142 21.50 -8.09 16.72
N ASN A 143 21.26 -9.27 17.29
CA ASN A 143 22.25 -10.00 18.09
C ASN A 143 23.11 -10.94 17.22
N ASN A 144 22.77 -11.12 15.94
CA ASN A 144 23.51 -11.94 15.01
C ASN A 144 23.95 -11.11 13.79
N PRO A 145 25.19 -10.59 13.76
CA PRO A 145 25.70 -9.80 12.63
C PRO A 145 25.76 -10.56 11.30
N GLN A 146 25.74 -11.90 11.34
CA GLN A 146 25.75 -12.75 10.15
C GLN A 146 24.32 -13.01 9.62
N ASP A 147 23.28 -12.55 10.30
CA ASP A 147 21.91 -12.68 9.81
C ASP A 147 21.69 -11.76 8.62
N GLU A 148 21.53 -12.36 7.43
CA GLU A 148 21.18 -11.67 6.20
C GLU A 148 19.82 -10.95 6.34
N GLY A 149 18.95 -11.51 7.20
CA GLY A 149 17.61 -11.04 7.48
C GLY A 149 16.56 -11.64 6.57
N ARG A 150 15.33 -11.14 6.71
CA ARG A 150 14.19 -11.54 5.89
C ARG A 150 13.38 -10.33 5.46
N ASN A 151 12.71 -10.44 4.32
CA ASN A 151 11.79 -9.39 3.92
C ASN A 151 10.54 -9.36 4.81
N VAL A 152 10.12 -8.15 5.18
CA VAL A 152 8.92 -7.87 5.96
C VAL A 152 8.19 -6.66 5.40
N ILE A 153 6.90 -6.53 5.69
CA ILE A 153 6.18 -5.27 5.50
C ILE A 153 6.58 -4.33 6.64
N LEU A 154 7.24 -3.23 6.29
CA LEU A 154 7.65 -2.20 7.26
C LEU A 154 6.50 -1.21 7.53
N ALA A 155 5.78 -0.84 6.47
CA ALA A 155 4.63 0.06 6.54
C ALA A 155 3.68 -0.22 5.38
N ALA A 156 2.39 0.04 5.59
CA ALA A 156 1.45 0.22 4.50
C ALA A 156 1.49 1.68 4.03
N ILE A 157 1.27 1.88 2.75
CA ILE A 157 1.36 3.17 2.05
C ILE A 157 -0.06 3.58 1.66
N GLY A 158 -0.49 4.75 2.12
CA GLY A 158 -1.81 5.31 1.83
C GLY A 158 -1.83 6.35 0.72
N PRO A 159 -3.01 6.90 0.38
CA PRO A 159 -3.22 7.85 -0.73
C PRO A 159 -2.38 9.13 -0.70
N GLN A 160 -1.85 9.50 0.46
CA GLN A 160 -0.96 10.65 0.62
C GLN A 160 0.45 10.44 0.04
N HIS A 161 0.82 9.20 -0.28
CA HIS A 161 2.15 8.90 -0.82
C HIS A 161 2.18 9.07 -2.36
N PRO A 162 3.22 9.70 -2.93
CA PRO A 162 3.30 9.98 -4.37
C PRO A 162 3.11 8.74 -5.27
N ASP A 163 3.71 7.60 -4.89
CA ASP A 163 3.59 6.35 -5.66
C ASP A 163 2.29 5.59 -5.47
N TYR A 164 1.42 5.97 -4.52
CA TYR A 164 0.25 5.15 -4.16
C TYR A 164 -0.67 4.90 -5.35
N ALA A 165 -1.05 5.96 -6.07
CA ALA A 165 -1.96 5.86 -7.21
C ALA A 165 -1.39 4.93 -8.30
N ARG A 166 -0.10 5.08 -8.59
CA ARG A 166 0.64 4.24 -9.54
C ARG A 166 0.66 2.77 -9.13
N LEU A 167 0.95 2.48 -7.85
CA LEU A 167 1.00 1.11 -7.34
C LEU A 167 -0.37 0.45 -7.36
N MET A 168 -1.40 1.16 -6.91
CA MET A 168 -2.77 0.65 -6.81
C MET A 168 -3.51 0.59 -8.15
N GLY A 169 -2.85 0.92 -9.26
CA GLY A 169 -3.46 0.89 -10.59
C GLY A 169 -4.56 1.94 -10.77
N ALA A 170 -4.62 2.95 -9.90
CA ALA A 170 -5.42 4.13 -10.16
C ALA A 170 -4.71 4.87 -11.30
N ALA A 171 -5.32 4.84 -12.49
CA ALA A 171 -4.84 5.65 -13.60
C ALA A 171 -4.59 7.07 -13.07
N PRO A 172 -3.46 7.71 -13.42
CA PRO A 172 -3.32 9.12 -13.13
C PRO A 172 -4.55 9.78 -13.73
N GLY A 173 -5.40 10.38 -12.87
CA GLY A 173 -6.60 11.04 -13.32
C GLY A 173 -6.19 11.93 -14.48
N ALA A 174 -6.77 11.70 -15.65
CA ALA A 174 -6.53 12.53 -16.81
C ALA A 174 -6.60 13.97 -16.30
N ALA A 175 -5.51 14.73 -16.47
CA ALA A 175 -5.49 16.13 -16.11
C ALA A 175 -6.76 16.72 -16.71
N PHE A 176 -7.64 17.25 -15.86
CA PHE A 176 -8.83 17.95 -16.30
C PHE A 176 -8.31 19.18 -17.05
N THR A 177 -8.13 19.07 -18.36
CA THR A 177 -7.97 20.21 -19.23
C THR A 177 -9.31 20.94 -19.17
N PRO A 178 -9.36 22.15 -18.58
CA PRO A 178 -10.58 22.93 -18.66
C PRO A 178 -10.93 23.09 -20.15
N PRO A 179 -12.21 22.92 -20.54
CA PRO A 179 -12.60 23.15 -21.92
C PRO A 179 -12.20 24.58 -22.30
N ALA A 180 -11.40 24.70 -23.35
CA ALA A 180 -11.06 25.98 -23.94
C ALA A 180 -12.36 26.69 -24.32
N ALA A 181 -12.58 27.88 -23.77
CA ALA A 181 -13.68 28.74 -24.18
C ALA A 181 -13.56 29.02 -25.69
N PRO A 182 -14.66 29.02 -26.46
CA PRO A 182 -14.60 29.32 -27.88
C PRO A 182 -14.14 30.76 -28.07
N GLN A 183 -12.93 30.91 -28.58
CA GLN A 183 -12.34 32.18 -28.96
C GLN A 183 -13.08 32.68 -30.21
N ALA A 184 -13.85 33.77 -30.05
CA ALA A 184 -14.54 34.42 -31.15
C ALA A 184 -13.53 34.82 -32.22
N ALA A 185 -13.79 34.38 -33.46
CA ALA A 185 -12.99 34.74 -34.62
C ALA A 185 -13.10 36.25 -34.87
N ALA A 186 -11.98 36.95 -34.73
CA ALA A 186 -11.86 38.33 -35.18
C ALA A 186 -11.82 38.36 -36.71
N SER A 187 -12.88 38.88 -37.32
CA SER A 187 -12.93 39.16 -38.76
C SER A 187 -12.02 40.34 -39.09
N SER A 188 -10.97 40.08 -39.85
CA SER A 188 -10.13 41.06 -40.52
C SER A 188 -10.94 41.84 -41.57
N GLN A 189 -11.11 43.15 -41.39
CA GLN A 189 -11.61 44.05 -42.42
C GLN A 189 -10.47 44.90 -42.98
N SER A 190 -10.36 44.89 -44.30
CA SER A 190 -9.40 45.61 -45.13
C SER A 190 -9.65 47.14 -45.13
N PRO A 191 -8.64 47.97 -45.39
CA PRO A 191 -8.79 49.41 -45.40
C PRO A 191 -9.22 49.92 -46.77
N SER A 192 -10.23 50.79 -46.83
CA SER A 192 -10.53 51.59 -48.02
C SER A 192 -10.84 53.04 -47.65
N ASN A 193 -10.05 53.92 -48.25
CA ASN A 193 -10.08 55.39 -48.19
C ASN A 193 -11.47 56.01 -48.42
N GLY A 194 -11.72 57.14 -47.76
CA GLY A 194 -12.52 58.23 -48.33
C GLY A 194 -13.59 58.84 -47.44
N SER A 195 -13.39 60.14 -47.15
CA SER A 195 -14.42 61.17 -46.91
C SER A 195 -14.74 61.55 -45.45
N ALA A 196 -14.70 62.86 -45.22
CA ALA A 196 -14.75 63.61 -43.97
C ALA A 196 -16.15 63.65 -43.28
N PRO A 197 -16.25 64.05 -41.99
CA PRO A 197 -17.45 63.86 -41.17
C PRO A 197 -18.49 64.99 -41.30
N PHE A 198 -19.76 64.68 -41.01
CA PHE A 198 -20.90 65.62 -41.18
C PHE A 198 -21.38 66.33 -39.89
N TRP A 199 -20.81 66.06 -38.70
CA TRP A 199 -21.27 66.69 -37.44
C TRP A 199 -20.41 67.89 -37.02
N ALA A 200 -20.04 68.72 -38.00
CA ALA A 200 -19.79 70.13 -37.75
C ALA A 200 -21.16 70.82 -37.62
N GLN A 201 -21.67 70.87 -36.38
CA GLN A 201 -22.45 71.97 -35.80
C GLN A 201 -22.50 71.82 -34.28
#